data_AF-A0A1A8EC34-F1
#
_entry.id   AF-A0A1A8EC34-F1
#
_cell.length_a   1.000
_cell.length_b   1.000
_cell.length_c   1.000
_cell.angle_alpha   90.00
_cell.angle_beta   90.00
_cell.angle_gamma   90.00
#
_symmetry.space_group_name_H-M   'P 1'
#
loop_
_entity.id
_entity.type
_entity.pdbx_description
1 polymer ?
#
loop_
_entity_poly.entity_id
_entity_poly.type
_entity_poly.pdbx_seq_one_letter_code
_entity_poly.pdbx_strand_id
1 'polypeptide(L)'
;MDSEAITGVYGQVCGLSTPVSAHVSEEQLPEVGVYKVTAEWSQSDLVRSSRLRYSQQWTLITDSNNHRSIGTVLTPGPLSPDGSVLIYLQGEVFGPHNQCLRIQQLDLKSKKTSTLVDVVNRPQNGEFAGVYEAMPSCCWSEDGHRLVFSSACRNWKELFMVDRRSQTVTSLSDKSSRVYGSWKLLT
;
A
#
# COMPACT_ATOMS: atom_id res chain seq x y z
N MET A 1 7.56 11.08 19.07
CA MET A 1 7.35 10.29 20.30
C MET A 1 8.46 9.26 20.39
N ASP A 2 8.90 8.94 21.60
CA ASP A 2 9.85 7.85 21.84
C ASP A 2 9.16 6.49 21.60
N SER A 3 9.86 5.53 21.01
CA SER A 3 9.28 4.23 20.61
C SER A 3 8.83 3.39 21.83
N GLU A 4 9.53 3.55 22.96
CA GLU A 4 9.21 2.85 24.22
C GLU A 4 7.88 3.34 24.83
N ALA A 5 7.54 4.61 24.64
CA ALA A 5 6.26 5.16 25.10
C ALA A 5 5.08 4.54 24.33
N ILE A 6 5.26 4.27 23.03
CA ILE A 6 4.20 3.73 22.17
C ILE A 6 3.94 2.24 22.48
N THR A 7 5.00 1.45 22.64
CA THR A 7 4.87 0.03 23.02
C THR A 7 4.25 -0.13 24.41
N GLY A 8 4.62 0.73 25.36
CA GLY A 8 4.02 0.78 26.70
C GLY A 8 2.50 1.00 26.67
N VAL A 9 2.02 1.98 25.91
CA VAL A 9 0.58 2.27 25.76
C VAL A 9 -0.14 1.11 25.07
N TYR A 10 0.43 0.51 24.01
CA TYR A 10 -0.19 -0.62 23.33
C TYR A 10 -0.44 -1.80 24.27
N GLY A 11 0.55 -2.13 25.11
CA GLY A 11 0.43 -3.21 26.10
C GLY A 11 -0.70 -2.99 27.11
N GLN A 12 -0.98 -1.74 27.48
CA GLN A 12 -2.07 -1.41 28.40
C GLN A 12 -3.46 -1.55 27.78
N VAL A 13 -3.58 -1.33 26.46
CA VAL A 13 -4.89 -1.21 25.79
C VAL A 13 -5.30 -2.48 25.04
N CYS A 14 -4.36 -3.17 24.38
CA CYS A 14 -4.73 -4.21 23.42
C CYS A 14 -4.81 -5.63 23.99
N GLY A 15 -4.29 -5.92 25.19
CA GLY A 15 -4.33 -7.27 25.81
C GLY A 15 -3.67 -8.41 24.99
N LEU A 16 -3.08 -8.07 23.85
CA LEU A 16 -2.41 -8.95 22.89
C LEU A 16 -0.89 -8.76 22.99
N SER A 17 -0.12 -9.56 22.25
CA SER A 17 1.33 -9.44 22.18
C SER A 17 1.75 -8.02 21.80
N THR A 18 2.42 -7.35 22.75
CA THR A 18 2.97 -6.00 22.56
C THR A 18 4.00 -6.02 21.44
N PRO A 19 3.97 -5.05 20.51
CA PRO A 19 5.02 -4.91 19.52
C PRO A 19 6.37 -4.70 20.21
N VAL A 20 7.43 -5.21 19.58
CA VAL A 20 8.82 -4.99 20.00
C VAL A 20 9.22 -3.55 19.75
N SER A 21 8.69 -2.93 18.69
CA SER A 21 8.89 -1.52 18.38
C SER A 21 7.66 -0.96 17.67
N ALA A 22 7.40 0.33 17.84
CA ALA A 22 6.40 1.05 17.06
C ALA A 22 6.89 2.47 16.78
N HIS A 23 6.60 2.97 15.58
CA HIS A 23 7.03 4.26 15.09
C HIS A 23 5.86 4.96 14.40
N VAL A 24 5.79 6.28 14.57
CA VAL A 24 4.83 7.14 13.88
C VAL A 24 5.61 8.29 13.23
N SER A 25 5.40 8.47 11.94
CA SER A 25 5.86 9.64 11.19
C SER A 25 4.67 10.42 10.65
N GLU A 26 4.82 11.74 10.56
CA GLU A 26 3.81 12.66 10.05
C GLU A 26 4.22 13.18 8.68
N GLU A 27 3.30 13.17 7.72
CA GLU A 27 3.43 13.90 6.46
C GLU A 27 2.87 15.31 6.64
N GLN A 28 3.74 16.30 6.47
CA GLN A 28 3.42 17.72 6.62
C GLN A 28 2.60 18.20 5.42
N LEU A 29 1.27 18.10 5.52
CA LEU A 29 0.31 18.62 4.55
C LEU A 29 -0.53 19.75 5.18
N PRO A 30 -0.88 20.83 4.44
CA PRO A 30 -1.48 22.03 5.04
C PRO A 30 -2.87 21.85 5.66
N GLU A 31 -3.70 20.95 5.11
CA GLU A 31 -5.12 20.83 5.46
C GLU A 31 -5.46 19.52 6.17
N VAL A 32 -4.58 18.52 6.11
CA VAL A 32 -4.88 17.14 6.51
C VAL A 32 -3.68 16.52 7.20
N GLY A 33 -3.85 16.08 8.45
CA GLY A 33 -2.82 15.32 9.15
C GLY A 33 -2.82 13.89 8.64
N VAL A 34 -1.75 13.53 7.91
CA VAL A 34 -1.50 12.18 7.42
C VAL A 34 -0.34 11.58 8.21
N TYR A 35 -0.56 10.41 8.81
CA TYR A 35 0.44 9.74 9.63
C TYR A 35 0.73 8.34 9.10
N LYS A 36 2.00 7.96 9.06
CA LYS A 36 2.44 6.59 8.79
C LYS A 36 2.78 5.94 10.12
N VAL A 37 2.05 4.89 10.46
CA VAL A 37 2.26 4.11 11.68
C VAL A 37 2.84 2.77 11.28
N THR A 38 4.00 2.43 11.83
CA THR A 38 4.66 1.15 11.65
C THR A 38 4.79 0.47 13.01
N ALA A 39 4.47 -0.80 13.07
CA ALA A 39 4.71 -1.61 14.25
C ALA A 39 5.42 -2.91 13.87
N GLU A 40 6.28 -3.38 14.77
CA GLU A 40 7.07 -4.59 14.58
C GLU A 40 6.86 -5.54 15.75
N TRP A 41 6.79 -6.83 15.43
CA TRP A 41 6.70 -7.89 16.43
C TRP A 41 7.72 -8.95 16.12
N SER A 42 7.95 -9.80 17.12
CA SER A 42 8.76 -10.99 16.92
C SER A 42 8.22 -12.16 17.72
N GLN A 43 8.35 -13.35 17.15
CA GLN A 43 7.97 -14.60 17.78
C GLN A 43 9.15 -15.57 17.69
N SER A 44 9.46 -16.23 18.81
CA SER A 44 10.40 -17.34 18.82
C SER A 44 9.71 -18.61 18.32
N ASP A 45 10.25 -19.22 17.28
CA ASP A 45 9.91 -20.56 16.84
C ASP A 45 10.87 -21.55 17.53
N LEU A 46 10.39 -22.18 18.59
CA LEU A 46 11.17 -23.12 19.41
C LEU A 46 11.50 -24.42 18.67
N VAL A 47 10.70 -24.80 17.66
CA VAL A 47 10.91 -26.03 16.89
C VAL A 47 12.02 -25.83 15.87
N ARG A 48 12.06 -24.65 15.25
CA ARG A 48 13.09 -24.29 14.26
C ARG A 48 14.30 -23.59 14.87
N SER A 49 14.33 -23.40 16.19
CA SER A 49 15.34 -22.60 16.90
C SER A 49 15.59 -21.26 16.20
N SER A 50 14.52 -20.58 15.79
CA SER A 50 14.59 -19.35 14.98
C SER A 50 13.69 -18.25 15.55
N ARG A 51 13.97 -17.00 15.18
CA ARG A 51 13.12 -15.85 15.56
C ARG A 51 12.51 -15.24 14.30
N LEU A 52 11.19 -15.28 14.22
CA LEU A 52 10.43 -14.62 13.18
C LEU A 52 10.21 -13.16 13.58
N ARG A 53 10.33 -12.24 12.63
CA ARG A 53 9.93 -10.85 12.77
C ARG A 53 8.83 -10.53 11.78
N TYR A 54 7.82 -9.79 12.24
CA TYR A 54 6.77 -9.27 11.37
C TYR A 54 6.71 -7.77 11.55
N SER A 55 6.41 -7.06 10.46
CA SER A 55 6.18 -5.62 10.47
C SER A 55 4.89 -5.35 9.72
N GLN A 56 4.13 -4.38 10.20
CA GLN A 56 2.96 -3.87 9.50
C GLN A 56 2.92 -2.35 9.59
N GLN A 57 2.48 -1.75 8.49
CA GLN A 57 2.37 -0.32 8.34
C GLN A 57 0.92 0.04 7.99
N TRP A 58 0.49 1.21 8.45
CA TRP A 58 -0.81 1.81 8.14
C TRP A 58 -0.64 3.29 7.82
N THR A 59 -1.56 3.82 7.01
CA THR A 59 -1.72 5.26 6.79
C THR A 59 -2.97 5.74 7.52
N LEU A 60 -2.80 6.66 8.45
CA LEU A 60 -3.89 7.29 9.20
C LEU A 60 -4.17 8.68 8.64
N ILE A 61 -5.44 9.01 8.49
CA ILE A 61 -5.91 10.33 8.07
C ILE A 61 -6.77 10.89 9.21
N THR A 62 -6.37 12.05 9.71
CA THR A 62 -7.11 12.73 10.78
C THR A 62 -8.28 13.55 10.25
N ASP A 63 -9.21 13.87 11.15
CA ASP A 63 -10.26 14.84 10.86
C ASP A 63 -9.70 16.25 10.59
N SER A 64 -10.44 17.04 9.82
CA SER A 64 -10.11 18.44 9.53
C SER A 64 -10.30 19.36 10.73
N ASN A 65 -10.99 18.90 11.77
CA ASN A 65 -11.48 19.79 12.81
C ASN A 65 -10.42 20.13 13.84
N ASN A 66 -9.43 19.26 14.10
CA ASN A 66 -8.33 19.55 15.03
C ASN A 66 -7.12 18.59 14.96
N HIS A 67 -7.05 17.65 14.00
CA HIS A 67 -6.09 16.54 13.99
C HIS A 67 -6.12 15.66 15.26
N ARG A 68 -7.18 15.79 16.07
CA ARG A 68 -7.31 15.12 17.37
C ARG A 68 -8.07 13.81 17.29
N SER A 69 -8.75 13.56 16.18
CA SER A 69 -9.42 12.28 15.94
C SER A 69 -8.92 11.65 14.65
N ILE A 70 -8.80 10.32 14.67
CA ILE A 70 -8.51 9.52 13.49
C ILE A 70 -9.83 9.36 12.73
N GLY A 71 -9.89 9.91 11.52
CA GLY A 71 -11.07 9.78 10.66
C GLY A 71 -11.01 8.52 9.82
N THR A 72 -9.84 8.13 9.30
CA THR A 72 -9.71 6.99 8.39
C THR A 72 -8.37 6.28 8.58
N VAL A 73 -8.39 4.95 8.44
CA VAL A 73 -7.21 4.07 8.48
C VAL A 73 -7.15 3.30 7.17
N LEU A 74 -6.02 3.36 6.47
CA LEU A 74 -5.81 2.76 5.16
C LEU A 74 -4.57 1.87 5.15
N THR A 75 -4.53 0.96 4.18
CA THR A 75 -3.29 0.26 3.83
C THR A 75 -2.21 1.28 3.44
N PRO A 76 -0.93 0.99 3.70
CA PRO A 76 0.14 1.90 3.35
C PRO A 76 0.16 2.13 1.85
N GLY A 77 0.39 3.38 1.47
CA GLY A 77 0.45 3.75 0.07
C GLY A 77 1.00 5.16 -0.15
N PRO A 78 1.40 5.46 -1.40
CA PRO A 78 2.14 6.66 -1.73
C PRO A 78 1.22 7.86 -2.01
N LEU A 79 1.63 9.03 -1.54
CA LEU A 79 1.05 10.30 -1.94
C LEU A 79 1.53 10.71 -3.32
N SER A 80 0.66 11.40 -4.06
CA SER A 80 1.04 12.09 -5.28
C SER A 80 2.12 13.15 -4.99
N PRO A 81 2.93 13.56 -5.99
CA PRO A 81 4.00 14.54 -5.78
C PRO A 81 3.54 15.88 -5.20
N ASP A 82 2.31 16.30 -5.54
CA ASP A 82 1.67 17.51 -5.02
C ASP A 82 0.95 17.31 -3.66
N GLY A 83 0.97 16.08 -3.12
CA GLY A 83 0.33 15.73 -1.86
C GLY A 83 -1.20 15.78 -1.87
N SER A 84 -1.84 15.88 -3.04
CA SER A 84 -3.31 16.03 -3.13
C SER A 84 -4.07 14.71 -3.11
N VAL A 85 -3.43 13.62 -3.53
CA VAL A 85 -4.07 12.32 -3.72
C VAL A 85 -3.25 11.21 -3.06
N LEU A 86 -3.92 10.38 -2.27
CA LEU A 86 -3.37 9.17 -1.70
C LEU A 86 -3.83 7.94 -2.50
N ILE A 87 -2.90 7.08 -2.88
CA ILE A 87 -3.21 5.77 -3.46
C ILE A 87 -3.12 4.70 -2.38
N TYR A 88 -4.08 3.80 -2.35
CA TYR A 88 -4.05 2.65 -1.44
C TYR A 88 -4.68 1.42 -2.10
N LEU A 89 -4.37 0.24 -1.56
CA LEU A 89 -4.87 -1.03 -2.06
C LEU A 89 -6.07 -1.49 -1.24
N GLN A 90 -7.10 -1.99 -1.91
CA GLN A 90 -8.29 -2.49 -1.24
C GLN A 90 -8.60 -3.92 -1.71
N GLY A 91 -8.58 -4.86 -0.77
CA GLY A 91 -9.06 -6.23 -0.95
C GLY A 91 -10.40 -6.45 -0.25
N GLU A 92 -11.00 -7.61 -0.49
CA GLU A 92 -12.18 -8.07 0.23
C GLU A 92 -11.80 -8.61 1.62
N VAL A 93 -12.66 -8.33 2.60
CA VAL A 93 -12.55 -8.91 3.93
C VAL A 93 -12.88 -10.40 3.82
N PHE A 94 -12.04 -11.26 4.41
CA PHE A 94 -12.12 -12.72 4.25
C PHE A 94 -11.93 -13.23 2.82
N GLY A 95 -11.30 -12.43 1.95
CA GLY A 95 -10.88 -12.88 0.64
C GLY A 95 -9.73 -13.90 0.68
N PRO A 96 -9.42 -14.56 -0.46
CA PRO A 96 -8.27 -15.43 -0.58
C PRO A 96 -6.96 -14.74 -0.14
N HIS A 97 -6.02 -15.50 0.43
CA HIS A 97 -4.74 -14.96 0.92
C HIS A 97 -3.98 -14.12 -0.10
N ASN A 98 -3.99 -14.54 -1.37
CA ASN A 98 -3.37 -13.83 -2.49
C ASN A 98 -4.43 -13.30 -3.47
N GLN A 99 -5.42 -12.60 -2.93
CA GLN A 99 -6.51 -12.02 -3.73
C GLN A 99 -6.05 -10.88 -4.65
N CYS A 100 -6.81 -10.66 -5.71
CA CYS A 100 -6.66 -9.50 -6.56
C CYS A 100 -7.16 -8.25 -5.81
N LEU A 101 -6.39 -7.17 -5.86
CA LEU A 101 -6.66 -5.92 -5.13
C LEU A 101 -7.12 -4.82 -6.08
N ARG A 102 -7.95 -3.92 -5.57
CA ARG A 102 -8.28 -2.65 -6.23
C ARG A 102 -7.20 -1.62 -5.93
N ILE A 103 -6.85 -0.80 -6.91
CA ILE A 103 -6.13 0.46 -6.67
C ILE A 103 -7.18 1.55 -6.47
N GLN A 104 -7.24 2.10 -5.27
CA GLN A 104 -8.11 3.21 -4.91
C GLN A 104 -7.32 4.52 -4.88
N GLN A 105 -7.96 5.62 -5.29
CA GLN A 105 -7.43 6.97 -5.11
C GLN A 105 -8.36 7.77 -4.19
N LEU A 106 -7.78 8.38 -3.18
CA LEU A 106 -8.45 9.27 -2.25
C LEU A 106 -7.98 10.70 -2.49
N ASP A 107 -8.90 11.55 -2.92
CA ASP A 107 -8.69 12.99 -2.97
C ASP A 107 -8.73 13.55 -1.55
N LEU A 108 -7.61 14.08 -1.06
CA LEU A 108 -7.47 14.46 0.34
C LEU A 108 -8.25 15.71 0.72
N LYS A 109 -8.56 16.57 -0.25
CA LYS A 109 -9.31 17.80 -0.05
C LYS A 109 -10.82 17.54 0.05
N SER A 110 -11.35 16.79 -0.91
CA SER A 110 -12.78 16.43 -0.98
C SER A 110 -13.13 15.20 -0.14
N LYS A 111 -12.13 14.44 0.33
CA LYS A 111 -12.28 13.14 1.00
C LYS A 111 -13.02 12.10 0.17
N LYS A 112 -13.04 12.26 -1.14
CA LYS A 112 -13.74 11.35 -2.05
C LYS A 112 -12.79 10.25 -2.52
N THR A 113 -13.22 9.00 -2.35
CA THR A 113 -12.56 7.83 -2.92
C THR A 113 -13.11 7.50 -4.30
N SER A 114 -12.25 7.08 -5.22
CA SER A 114 -12.64 6.48 -6.50
C SER A 114 -11.71 5.33 -6.88
N THR A 115 -12.25 4.34 -7.58
CA THR A 115 -11.49 3.20 -8.08
C THR A 115 -10.69 3.60 -9.32
N LEU A 116 -9.38 3.40 -9.28
CA LEU A 116 -8.47 3.62 -10.41
C LEU A 116 -8.25 2.32 -11.21
N VAL A 117 -8.10 1.19 -10.52
CA VAL A 117 -8.02 -0.15 -11.13
C VAL A 117 -8.91 -1.08 -10.30
N ASP A 118 -9.84 -1.77 -10.95
CA ASP A 118 -10.73 -2.73 -10.29
C ASP A 118 -10.17 -4.16 -10.32
N VAL A 119 -10.80 -5.04 -9.54
CA VAL A 119 -10.48 -6.47 -9.49
C VAL A 119 -10.69 -7.10 -10.86
N VAL A 120 -9.66 -7.80 -11.34
CA VAL A 120 -9.72 -8.58 -12.58
C VAL A 120 -10.14 -10.01 -12.24
N ASN A 121 -11.38 -10.37 -12.60
CA ASN A 121 -11.91 -11.71 -12.30
C ASN A 121 -11.34 -12.80 -13.21
N ARG A 122 -11.19 -12.51 -14.50
CA ARG A 122 -10.71 -13.45 -15.52
C ARG A 122 -9.93 -12.70 -16.61
N PRO A 123 -8.60 -12.63 -16.52
CA PRO A 123 -7.80 -11.99 -17.57
C PRO A 123 -7.75 -12.85 -18.83
N GLN A 124 -7.68 -12.22 -20.01
CA GLN A 124 -7.39 -12.94 -21.24
C GLN A 124 -5.89 -13.31 -21.32
N ASN A 125 -5.54 -14.19 -22.25
CA ASN A 125 -4.16 -14.62 -22.45
C ASN A 125 -3.27 -13.43 -22.83
N GLY A 126 -2.26 -13.16 -22.00
CA GLY A 126 -1.28 -12.09 -22.25
C GLY A 126 -1.77 -10.69 -21.87
N GLU A 127 -2.91 -10.56 -21.20
CA GLU A 127 -3.41 -9.30 -20.66
C GLU A 127 -3.04 -9.10 -19.19
N PHE A 128 -3.33 -7.90 -18.68
CA PHE A 128 -3.17 -7.56 -17.28
C PHE A 128 -4.04 -8.48 -16.40
N ALA A 129 -3.39 -9.21 -15.49
CA ALA A 129 -4.04 -10.20 -14.64
C ALA A 129 -4.71 -9.61 -13.39
N GLY A 130 -4.46 -8.33 -13.08
CA GLY A 130 -4.87 -7.69 -11.83
C GLY A 130 -3.69 -7.31 -10.94
N VAL A 131 -3.99 -6.73 -9.78
CA VAL A 131 -2.98 -6.28 -8.80
C VAL A 131 -2.86 -7.29 -7.67
N TYR A 132 -1.65 -7.81 -7.46
CA TYR A 132 -1.37 -8.84 -6.44
C TYR A 132 -0.20 -8.49 -5.52
N GLU A 133 0.35 -7.27 -5.65
CA GLU A 133 1.50 -6.82 -4.85
C GLU A 133 1.21 -5.48 -4.20
N ALA A 134 1.95 -5.18 -3.14
CA ALA A 134 1.90 -3.88 -2.49
C ALA A 134 2.38 -2.77 -3.44
N MET A 135 1.85 -1.55 -3.25
CA MET A 135 2.30 -0.40 -4.03
C MET A 135 3.71 0.05 -3.61
N PRO A 136 4.61 0.31 -4.56
CA PRO A 136 5.93 0.85 -4.23
C PRO A 136 5.86 2.31 -3.79
N SER A 137 6.79 2.71 -2.93
CA SER A 137 6.96 4.09 -2.43
C SER A 137 7.15 5.11 -3.56
N CYS A 138 7.98 4.77 -4.55
CA CYS A 138 8.35 5.64 -5.67
C CYS A 138 7.66 5.22 -6.96
N CYS A 139 6.33 5.19 -6.97
CA CYS A 139 5.54 4.73 -8.13
C CYS A 139 4.96 5.85 -8.99
N TRP A 140 4.99 7.09 -8.53
CA TRP A 140 4.39 8.21 -9.22
C TRP A 140 5.30 8.76 -10.32
N SER A 141 4.70 9.15 -11.44
CA SER A 141 5.33 10.09 -12.36
C SER A 141 5.39 11.49 -11.74
N GLU A 142 6.37 12.29 -12.16
CA GLU A 142 6.57 13.67 -11.70
C GLU A 142 5.33 14.55 -11.89
N ASP A 143 4.59 14.33 -12.98
CA ASP A 143 3.35 15.06 -13.28
C ASP A 143 2.13 14.58 -12.47
N GLY A 144 2.29 13.55 -11.64
CA GLY A 144 1.21 12.99 -10.82
C GLY A 144 0.08 12.33 -11.62
N HIS A 145 0.27 12.01 -12.90
CA HIS A 145 -0.77 11.41 -13.74
C HIS A 145 -0.65 9.91 -13.95
N ARG A 146 0.53 9.33 -13.68
CA ARG A 146 0.80 7.92 -13.94
C ARG A 146 1.35 7.25 -12.68
N LEU A 147 0.96 6.00 -12.52
CA LEU A 147 1.50 5.11 -11.49
C LEU A 147 2.14 3.92 -12.17
N VAL A 148 3.34 3.56 -11.73
CA VAL A 148 4.05 2.36 -12.17
C VAL A 148 4.10 1.36 -11.02
N PHE A 149 3.75 0.12 -11.28
CA PHE A 149 3.79 -0.95 -10.27
C PHE A 149 4.13 -2.28 -10.92
N SER A 150 4.68 -3.20 -10.13
CA SER A 150 4.83 -4.59 -10.54
C SER A 150 3.65 -5.43 -10.06
N SER A 151 3.21 -6.39 -10.85
CA SER A 151 2.20 -7.37 -10.42
C SER A 151 2.54 -8.76 -10.93
N ALA A 152 2.12 -9.77 -10.17
CA ALA A 152 2.24 -11.16 -10.56
C ALA A 152 1.34 -11.45 -11.77
N CYS A 153 1.93 -12.01 -12.82
CA CYS A 153 1.26 -12.47 -14.02
C CYS A 153 1.64 -13.92 -14.28
N ARG A 154 0.77 -14.85 -13.86
CA ARG A 154 1.03 -16.30 -13.90
C ARG A 154 2.28 -16.67 -13.10
N ASN A 155 3.36 -17.08 -13.77
CA ASN A 155 4.59 -17.55 -13.18
C ASN A 155 5.74 -16.54 -13.27
N TRP A 156 5.49 -15.29 -13.70
CA TRP A 156 6.47 -14.20 -13.68
C TRP A 156 5.85 -12.90 -13.14
N LYS A 157 6.69 -11.89 -12.92
CA LYS A 157 6.27 -10.53 -12.57
C LYS A 157 6.51 -9.59 -13.73
N GLU A 158 5.62 -8.62 -13.87
CA GLU A 158 5.64 -7.66 -14.96
C GLU A 158 5.36 -6.25 -14.45
N LEU A 159 5.87 -5.26 -15.16
CA LEU A 159 5.65 -3.84 -14.86
C LEU A 159 4.44 -3.33 -15.62
N PHE A 160 3.56 -2.65 -14.90
CA PHE A 160 2.39 -2.00 -15.42
C PHE A 160 2.44 -0.52 -15.10
N MET A 161 1.88 0.27 -16.00
CA MET A 161 1.58 1.67 -15.81
C MET A 161 0.07 1.86 -15.87
N VAL A 162 -0.50 2.56 -14.90
CA VAL A 162 -1.88 3.06 -15.01
C VAL A 162 -1.86 4.56 -15.20
N ASP A 163 -2.56 5.03 -16.23
CA ASP A 163 -2.83 6.45 -16.45
C ASP A 163 -4.12 6.84 -15.74
N ARG A 164 -4.05 7.87 -14.89
CA ARG A 164 -5.18 8.29 -14.05
C ARG A 164 -6.29 9.01 -14.81
N ARG A 165 -5.97 9.63 -15.95
CA ARG A 165 -6.93 10.41 -16.74
C ARG A 165 -7.78 9.48 -17.59
N SER A 166 -7.14 8.50 -18.25
CA SER A 166 -7.84 7.51 -19.07
C SER A 166 -8.29 6.28 -18.29
N GLN A 167 -7.76 6.08 -17.07
CA GLN A 167 -7.95 4.86 -16.26
C GLN A 167 -7.51 3.58 -17.00
N THR A 168 -6.53 3.70 -17.91
CA THR A 168 -6.04 2.58 -18.71
C THR A 168 -4.77 1.99 -18.10
N VAL A 169 -4.76 0.67 -17.94
CA VAL A 169 -3.56 -0.09 -17.53
C VAL A 169 -2.81 -0.56 -18.77
N THR A 170 -1.53 -0.25 -18.85
CA THR A 170 -0.63 -0.62 -19.95
C THR A 170 0.54 -1.43 -19.40
N SER A 171 0.87 -2.53 -20.05
CA SER A 171 2.12 -3.24 -19.77
C SER A 171 3.32 -2.45 -20.33
N LEU A 172 4.39 -2.37 -19.54
CA LEU A 172 5.65 -1.76 -19.95
C LEU A 172 6.65 -2.78 -20.52
N SER A 173 6.29 -4.05 -20.59
CA SER A 173 7.18 -5.08 -21.16
C SER A 173 7.01 -5.16 -22.69
N ASP A 174 8.12 -5.34 -23.38
CA ASP A 174 8.09 -5.57 -24.83
C ASP A 174 7.70 -7.02 -25.13
N LYS A 175 6.43 -7.21 -25.50
CA LYS A 175 5.87 -8.51 -25.92
C LYS A 175 6.47 -9.02 -27.23
N SER A 176 7.14 -8.17 -28.00
CA SER A 176 7.80 -8.57 -29.26
C SER A 176 9.19 -9.17 -29.04
N SER A 177 9.81 -8.88 -27.89
CA SER A 177 11.09 -9.45 -27.52
C SER A 177 10.93 -10.90 -27.06
N ARG A 178 11.76 -11.82 -27.57
CA ARG A 178 11.84 -13.22 -27.08
C ARG A 178 12.52 -13.35 -25.72
N VAL A 179 12.69 -12.25 -24.99
CA VAL A 179 13.41 -12.23 -23.73
C VAL A 179 12.44 -12.60 -22.62
N TYR A 180 12.58 -13.83 -22.13
CA TYR A 180 11.89 -14.26 -20.92
C TYR A 180 12.54 -13.60 -19.70
N GLY A 181 11.74 -12.92 -18.89
CA GLY A 181 12.21 -12.19 -17.72
C GLY A 181 11.11 -11.97 -16.70
N SER A 182 11.49 -11.65 -15.48
CA SER A 182 10.58 -11.28 -14.40
C SER A 182 11.06 -9.95 -13.81
N TRP A 183 10.19 -8.95 -13.83
CA TRP A 183 10.53 -7.59 -13.45
C TRP A 183 9.80 -7.20 -12.17
N LYS A 184 10.53 -6.60 -11.24
CA LYS A 184 9.95 -6.04 -10.01
C LYS A 184 10.35 -4.58 -9.90
N LEU A 185 9.39 -3.72 -9.62
CA LEU A 185 9.69 -2.34 -9.30
C LEU A 185 10.28 -2.31 -7.88
N LEU A 186 11.49 -1.80 -7.75
CA LEU A 186 12.16 -1.67 -6.46
C LEU A 186 11.65 -0.41 -5.74
N THR A 187 11.57 -0.53 -4.42
CA THR A 187 11.22 0.53 -3.46
C THR A 187 12.46 1.13 -2.85
#